data_AF-A0A4Q6BVM0-F1
#
_entry.id   AF-A0A4Q6BVM0-F1
#
_cell.length_a   1.000
_cell.length_b   1.000
_cell.length_c   1.000
_cell.angle_alpha   90.00
_cell.angle_beta   90.00
_cell.angle_gamma   90.00
#
_symmetry.space_group_name_H-M   'P 1'
#
loop_
_entity.id
_entity.type
_entity.pdbx_description
1 polymer ?
#
loop_
_entity_poly.entity_id
_entity_poly.type
_entity_poly.pdbx_seq_one_letter_code
_entity_poly.pdbx_strand_id
1 'polypeptide(L)'
;MTFVAAASACLPPPEPPGLEGPRVAGSVSVREISFEGQGGPLESGCKATGIERCFNATDDDCNGLVDEGCGLPDGDVALLAAWEDNPADLDWTLFVPGGKKLDKQ
;
A
#
# COMPACT_ATOMS: atom_id res chain seq x y z
N MET A 1 -49.53 10.25 -26.54
CA MET A 1 -48.94 9.68 -25.31
C MET A 1 -47.53 10.23 -25.21
N THR A 2 -47.34 11.21 -24.33
CA THR A 2 -46.05 11.90 -24.16
C THR A 2 -45.26 11.15 -23.09
N PHE A 3 -44.12 10.58 -23.47
CA PHE A 3 -43.19 9.99 -22.52
C PHE A 3 -42.31 11.10 -21.94
N VAL A 4 -42.37 11.29 -20.62
CA VAL A 4 -41.43 12.13 -19.88
C VAL A 4 -40.24 11.24 -19.50
N ALA A 5 -39.08 11.51 -20.09
CA ALA A 5 -37.83 10.87 -19.69
C ALA A 5 -37.35 11.53 -18.39
N ALA A 6 -37.40 10.79 -17.28
CA ALA A 6 -36.75 11.21 -16.05
C ALA A 6 -35.24 11.00 -16.21
N ALA A 7 -34.49 12.10 -16.33
CA ALA A 7 -33.04 12.07 -16.22
C ALA A 7 -32.67 11.70 -14.79
N SER A 8 -32.30 10.44 -14.57
CA SER A 8 -31.72 9.98 -13.30
C SER A 8 -30.34 10.59 -13.19
N ALA A 9 -30.23 11.71 -12.48
CA ALA A 9 -28.95 12.29 -12.13
C ALA A 9 -28.19 11.29 -11.23
N CYS A 10 -27.03 10.82 -11.69
CA CYS A 10 -26.01 10.23 -10.82
C CYS A 10 -25.52 11.34 -9.89
N LEU A 11 -26.19 11.53 -8.75
CA LEU A 11 -25.62 12.32 -7.67
C LEU A 11 -24.39 11.57 -7.15
N PRO A 12 -23.22 12.22 -7.04
CA PRO A 12 -22.08 11.63 -6.36
C PRO A 12 -22.48 11.29 -4.92
N PRO A 13 -21.98 10.17 -4.36
CA PRO A 13 -22.25 9.82 -2.98
C PRO A 13 -21.84 10.96 -2.04
N PRO A 14 -22.58 11.20 -0.94
CA PRO A 14 -22.23 12.25 0.00
C PRO A 14 -20.82 12.02 0.54
N GLU A 15 -19.99 13.06 0.48
CA GLU A 15 -18.63 13.04 1.00
C GLU A 15 -18.67 12.62 2.48
N PRO A 16 -17.84 11.64 2.90
CA PRO A 16 -17.80 11.22 4.29
C PRO A 16 -17.41 12.41 5.18
N PRO A 17 -18.17 12.70 6.25
CA PRO A 17 -17.84 13.81 7.14
C PRO A 17 -16.55 13.47 7.91
N GLY A 18 -15.50 14.28 7.71
CA GLY A 18 -14.39 14.36 8.67
C GLY A 18 -13.02 13.83 8.25
N LEU A 19 -12.69 13.71 6.96
CA LEU A 19 -11.30 13.47 6.52
C LEU A 19 -10.44 14.74 6.43
N GLU A 20 -10.71 15.75 7.27
CA GLU A 20 -9.80 16.87 7.48
C GLU A 20 -8.95 16.61 8.73
N GLY A 21 -8.18 15.52 8.69
CA GLY A 21 -6.96 15.45 9.49
C GLY A 21 -6.00 16.56 9.04
N PRO A 22 -5.02 16.95 9.87
CA PRO A 22 -4.01 17.92 9.45
C PRO A 22 -3.35 17.43 8.16
N ARG A 23 -3.65 18.07 7.02
CA ARG A 23 -2.84 17.92 5.81
C ARG A 23 -1.50 18.58 6.14
N VAL A 24 -0.58 17.81 6.68
CA VAL A 24 0.81 18.24 6.80
C VAL A 24 1.28 18.40 5.37
N ALA A 25 1.38 19.65 4.91
CA ALA A 25 2.05 20.03 3.67
C ALA A 25 3.56 19.80 3.83
N GLY A 26 3.94 18.57 4.14
CA GLY A 26 5.31 18.10 4.05
C GLY A 26 5.53 17.70 2.62
N SER A 27 6.50 18.33 1.96
CA SER A 27 7.04 17.79 0.72
C SER A 27 7.52 16.37 0.98
N VAL A 28 6.78 15.35 0.55
CA VAL A 28 7.26 13.98 0.50
C VAL A 28 8.36 13.96 -0.56
N SER A 29 9.61 14.05 -0.10
CA SER A 29 10.76 13.82 -0.96
C SER A 29 10.85 12.31 -1.19
N VAL A 30 10.20 11.83 -2.25
CA VAL A 30 10.47 10.49 -2.79
C VAL A 30 11.92 10.52 -3.26
N ARG A 31 12.82 9.88 -2.50
CA ARG A 31 14.12 9.52 -3.04
C ARG A 31 13.89 8.30 -3.90
N GLU A 32 14.17 8.43 -5.18
CA GLU A 32 14.23 7.29 -6.08
C GLU A 32 15.14 6.23 -5.45
N ILE A 33 14.61 5.02 -5.25
CA ILE A 33 15.43 3.86 -4.91
C ILE A 33 16.15 3.49 -6.21
N SER A 34 17.30 4.10 -6.47
CA SER A 34 18.17 3.69 -7.57
C SER A 34 18.83 2.38 -7.19
N PHE A 35 18.30 1.28 -7.72
CA PHE A 35 19.05 0.04 -7.81
C PHE A 35 20.24 0.30 -8.76
N GLU A 36 21.47 0.05 -8.30
CA GLU A 36 22.66 0.12 -9.17
C GLU A 36 22.71 -1.03 -10.21
N GLY A 37 21.76 -1.96 -10.14
CA GLY A 37 21.44 -2.86 -11.25
C GLY A 37 20.54 -2.14 -12.24
N GLN A 38 20.80 -2.27 -13.54
CA GLN A 38 19.95 -1.73 -14.59
C GLN A 38 18.49 -2.16 -14.33
N GLY A 39 17.68 -1.23 -13.83
CA GLY A 39 16.27 -1.47 -13.54
C GLY A 39 15.60 -1.97 -14.81
N GLY A 40 15.24 -3.24 -14.83
CA GLY A 40 14.45 -3.81 -15.91
C GLY A 40 13.04 -3.20 -15.89
N PRO A 41 12.36 -3.13 -17.03
CA PRO A 41 10.92 -2.88 -17.00
C PRO A 41 10.26 -3.91 -16.06
N LEU A 42 9.32 -3.46 -15.24
CA LEU A 42 8.46 -4.39 -14.48
C LEU A 42 7.64 -5.16 -15.52
N GLU A 43 8.12 -6.35 -15.92
CA GLU A 43 7.55 -7.14 -17.02
C GLU A 43 6.19 -7.75 -16.71
N SER A 44 5.70 -7.64 -15.48
CA SER A 44 4.36 -8.07 -15.11
C SER A 44 3.87 -7.25 -13.93
N GLY A 45 2.67 -6.69 -14.05
CA GLY A 45 1.89 -6.31 -12.86
C GLY A 45 1.58 -7.55 -12.02
N CYS A 46 1.13 -7.32 -10.79
CA CYS A 46 0.64 -8.38 -9.92
C CYS A 46 -0.41 -9.23 -10.68
N LYS A 47 -0.28 -10.56 -10.61
CA LYS A 47 -1.26 -11.49 -11.17
C LYS A 47 -1.92 -12.21 -10.01
N ALA A 48 -3.22 -11.97 -9.84
CA ALA A 48 -3.98 -12.55 -8.73
C ALA A 48 -3.85 -14.08 -8.75
N THR A 49 -3.46 -14.64 -7.61
CA THR A 49 -3.30 -16.07 -7.40
C THR A 49 -4.41 -16.66 -6.54
N GLY A 50 -5.22 -15.83 -5.87
CA GLY A 50 -6.35 -16.28 -5.07
C GLY A 50 -6.86 -15.23 -4.09
N ILE A 51 -7.45 -15.70 -3.00
CA ILE A 51 -7.72 -14.91 -1.79
C ILE A 51 -6.39 -14.75 -1.04
N GLU A 52 -6.24 -13.62 -0.33
CA GLU A 52 -5.08 -13.31 0.49
C GLU A 52 -4.67 -14.44 1.43
N ARG A 53 -3.39 -14.85 1.34
CA ARG A 53 -2.80 -15.82 2.27
C ARG A 53 -1.97 -15.08 3.29
N CYS A 54 -2.30 -15.26 4.56
CA CYS A 54 -1.61 -14.58 5.63
C CYS A 54 -0.14 -14.96 5.81
N PHE A 55 0.67 -13.93 6.06
CA PHE A 55 2.08 -13.95 6.44
C PHE A 55 3.01 -14.44 5.32
N ASN A 56 2.62 -14.26 4.06
CA ASN A 56 3.48 -14.56 2.91
C ASN A 56 4.06 -13.30 2.26
N ALA A 57 3.74 -12.11 2.77
CA ALA A 57 4.20 -10.82 2.25
C ALA A 57 3.96 -10.66 0.73
N THR A 58 2.89 -11.27 0.21
CA THR A 58 2.51 -11.24 -1.21
C THR A 58 1.06 -10.80 -1.35
N ASP A 59 0.82 -9.76 -2.14
CA ASP A 59 -0.53 -9.36 -2.57
C ASP A 59 -1.10 -10.45 -3.51
N ASP A 60 -1.89 -11.37 -2.97
CA ASP A 60 -2.38 -12.55 -3.71
C ASP A 60 -3.63 -12.23 -4.53
N ASP A 61 -4.36 -11.17 -4.20
CA ASP A 61 -5.57 -10.73 -4.91
C ASP A 61 -5.36 -9.47 -5.78
N CYS A 62 -4.15 -8.90 -5.72
CA CYS A 62 -3.70 -7.71 -6.45
C CYS A 62 -4.48 -6.44 -6.16
N ASN A 63 -5.00 -6.28 -4.94
CA ASN A 63 -5.76 -5.10 -4.52
C ASN A 63 -4.85 -3.95 -4.01
N GLY A 64 -3.54 -4.19 -3.90
CA GLY A 64 -2.54 -3.22 -3.43
C GLY A 64 -2.34 -3.22 -1.91
N LEU A 65 -3.00 -4.10 -1.19
CA LEU A 65 -2.77 -4.42 0.21
C LEU A 65 -2.04 -5.75 0.29
N VAL A 66 -1.27 -5.93 1.35
CA VAL A 66 -0.50 -7.16 1.57
C VAL A 66 -0.89 -7.68 2.94
N ASP A 67 -1.21 -8.97 3.00
CA ASP A 67 -1.62 -9.70 4.18
C ASP A 67 -2.80 -9.05 4.93
N GLU A 68 -3.80 -8.50 4.21
CA GLU A 68 -4.98 -7.91 4.83
C GLU A 68 -5.91 -8.94 5.50
N GLY A 69 -6.57 -8.52 6.57
CA GLY A 69 -7.42 -9.42 7.36
C GLY A 69 -6.64 -10.43 8.21
N CYS A 70 -5.31 -10.40 8.17
CA CYS A 70 -4.43 -11.30 8.93
C CYS A 70 -4.08 -10.79 10.34
N GLY A 71 -4.67 -9.67 10.76
CA GLY A 71 -4.41 -9.05 12.07
C GLY A 71 -3.07 -8.30 12.15
N LEU A 72 -2.44 -8.03 11.01
CA LEU A 72 -1.31 -7.13 10.93
C LEU A 72 -1.77 -5.67 11.03
N PRO A 73 -0.98 -4.78 11.68
CA PRO A 73 -1.29 -3.36 11.70
C PRO A 73 -1.23 -2.75 10.29
N ASP A 74 -2.33 -2.18 9.85
CA ASP A 74 -2.50 -1.39 8.64
C ASP A 74 -2.32 0.10 8.95
N GLY A 75 -1.09 0.49 9.32
CA GLY A 75 -0.72 1.90 9.50
C GLY A 75 -0.32 2.58 8.19
N ASP A 76 -0.14 3.92 8.22
CA ASP A 76 0.33 4.70 7.05
C ASP A 76 1.61 4.16 6.40
N VAL A 77 2.45 3.47 7.20
CA VAL A 77 3.63 2.74 6.73
C VAL A 77 3.67 1.39 7.43
N ALA A 78 3.60 0.32 6.64
CA ALA A 78 3.84 -1.05 7.08
C ALA A 78 5.03 -1.64 6.33
N LEU A 79 5.87 -2.39 7.04
CA LEU A 79 7.00 -3.12 6.48
C LEU A 79 6.78 -4.60 6.77
N LEU A 80 6.56 -5.39 5.73
CA LEU A 80 6.34 -6.83 5.82
C LEU A 80 7.47 -7.54 5.08
N ALA A 81 8.00 -8.61 5.66
CA ALA A 81 8.82 -9.57 4.94
C ALA A 81 8.48 -10.97 5.41
N ALA A 82 8.39 -11.87 4.44
CA ALA A 82 8.29 -13.29 4.63
C ALA A 82 9.47 -13.97 3.93
N TRP A 83 9.93 -15.06 4.52
CA TRP A 83 10.90 -15.95 3.92
C TRP A 83 10.43 -17.38 4.17
N GLU A 84 10.61 -18.24 3.19
CA GLU A 84 10.24 -19.66 3.24
C GLU A 84 11.22 -20.44 4.15
N ASP A 85 11.31 -21.76 3.98
CA ASP A 85 12.16 -22.68 4.76
C ASP A 85 13.69 -22.49 4.61
N ASN A 86 14.16 -21.29 4.27
CA ASN A 86 15.57 -20.92 4.23
C ASN A 86 15.91 -20.09 5.48
N PRO A 87 16.96 -20.42 6.27
CA PRO A 87 17.41 -19.57 7.36
C PRO A 87 17.92 -18.23 6.81
N ALA A 88 17.03 -17.25 6.73
CA ALA A 88 17.36 -15.88 6.42
C ALA A 88 17.83 -15.15 7.68
N ASP A 89 18.92 -14.42 7.55
CA ASP A 89 19.39 -13.46 8.56
C ASP A 89 18.99 -12.06 8.08
N LEU A 90 17.99 -11.46 8.72
CA LEU A 90 17.36 -10.22 8.28
C LEU A 90 17.58 -9.10 9.30
N ASP A 91 18.29 -8.06 8.87
CA ASP A 91 18.49 -6.83 9.63
C ASP A 91 17.79 -5.66 8.96
N TRP A 92 16.98 -4.92 9.73
CA TRP A 92 16.35 -3.69 9.27
C TRP A 92 16.85 -2.47 10.03
N THR A 93 17.13 -1.40 9.29
CA THR A 93 17.42 -0.08 9.84
C THR A 93 16.56 0.95 9.12
N LEU A 94 15.67 1.60 9.86
CA LEU A 94 14.77 2.61 9.32
C LEU A 94 15.25 4.01 9.70
N PHE A 95 15.30 4.92 8.73
CA PHE A 95 15.60 6.33 8.95
C PHE A 95 14.39 7.17 8.57
N VAL A 96 13.96 8.06 9.47
CA VAL A 96 12.87 9.01 9.21
C VAL A 96 13.42 10.28 8.55
N PRO A 97 12.56 11.12 7.94
CA PRO A 97 12.97 12.44 7.48
C PRO A 97 13.78 13.19 8.55
N GLY A 98 14.90 13.79 8.12
CA GLY A 98 15.89 14.38 9.03
C GLY A 98 17.03 13.44 9.44
N GLY A 99 17.04 12.18 8.96
CA GLY A 99 18.15 11.24 9.14
C GLY A 99 18.21 10.59 10.52
N LYS A 100 17.16 10.77 11.34
CA LYS A 100 17.06 10.09 12.64
C LYS A 100 16.78 8.60 12.40
N LYS A 101 17.58 7.73 13.01
CA LYS A 101 17.30 6.29 13.05
C LYS A 101 16.08 6.02 13.95
N LEU A 102 15.15 5.21 13.47
CA LEU A 102 14.13 4.57 14.29
C LEU A 102 14.76 3.32 14.89
N ASP A 103 14.99 3.36 16.19
CA ASP A 103 15.32 2.17 16.96
C ASP A 103 14.04 1.40 17.27
N LYS A 104 14.14 0.06 17.31
CA LYS A 104 13.05 -0.84 17.69
C LYS A 104 12.55 -0.44 19.09
N GLN A 105 11.23 -0.22 19.24
CA GLN A 105 10.62 -0.10 20.56
C GLN A 105 10.51 -1.47 21.24
#